data_AF-A0A1F5DHE2-F1
#
_entry.id   AF-A0A1F5DHE2-F1
#
_cell.length_a   1.000
_cell.length_b   1.000
_cell.length_c   1.000
_cell.angle_alpha   90.00
_cell.angle_beta   90.00
_cell.angle_gamma   90.00
#
_symmetry.space_group_name_H-M   'P 1'
#
loop_
_entity.id
_entity.type
_entity.pdbx_description
1 polymer ?
#
loop_
_entity_poly.entity_id
_entity_poly.type
_entity_poly.pdbx_seq_one_letter_code
_entity_poly.pdbx_strand_id
1 'polypeptide(L)'
;MGRAFMAWRSKYVDWYRETERSLEGLAPRLEDREVVDAVEAHDEANIRLGGEERPSPSLHLKVRDEGVTIAVRYDSKKSLDHLARILDEVHSEQRRSLFENVKSLDARYQTRLYAGAADDRPELTRSYLAGRLDEQLLSRLLEEAGSMRKGGTTVEYGRSVYRQPRSPLLHLAEVSTPLDPAAYRDAASRLGPLLGVLLDIKTQREIIKERLERPRVKANRYRDYVEALNRARREGLISAERRRDLDRLWRDSPSDRDSLMAELDALLSPRDQGPK
;
A
#
# COMPACT_ATOMS: atom_id res chain seq x y z
N MET A 1 -19.61 -31.58 -23.08
CA MET A 1 -18.95 -30.31 -23.44
C MET A 1 -18.01 -29.88 -22.30
N GLY A 2 -17.00 -30.69 -21.92
CA GLY A 2 -16.27 -30.51 -20.65
C GLY A 2 -14.80 -30.91 -20.61
N ARG A 3 -14.35 -31.94 -21.35
CA ARG A 3 -12.94 -32.37 -21.30
C ARG A 3 -11.99 -31.46 -22.08
N ALA A 4 -12.37 -30.99 -23.27
CA ALA A 4 -11.53 -30.09 -24.08
C ALA A 4 -11.44 -28.67 -23.49
N PHE A 5 -12.49 -28.20 -22.81
CA PHE A 5 -12.52 -26.88 -22.16
C PHE A 5 -11.59 -26.80 -20.94
N MET A 6 -11.40 -27.93 -20.22
CA MET A 6 -10.46 -28.02 -19.11
C MET A 6 -9.01 -28.29 -19.56
N ALA A 7 -8.81 -28.94 -20.70
CA ALA A 7 -7.48 -29.39 -21.15
C ALA A 7 -6.51 -28.25 -21.52
N TRP A 8 -6.99 -27.10 -22.02
CA TRP A 8 -6.09 -25.97 -22.33
C TRP A 8 -5.73 -25.15 -21.09
N ARG A 9 -6.58 -25.17 -20.05
CA ARG A 9 -6.36 -24.44 -18.79
C ARG A 9 -5.35 -25.14 -17.88
N SER A 10 -5.13 -26.44 -18.05
CA SER A 10 -4.17 -27.19 -17.23
C SER A 10 -2.73 -26.71 -17.42
N LYS A 11 -2.40 -26.01 -18.53
CA LYS A 11 -1.07 -25.40 -18.73
C LYS A 11 -0.69 -24.42 -17.62
N TYR A 12 -1.66 -23.82 -16.93
CA TYR A 12 -1.41 -22.87 -15.85
C TYR A 12 -0.97 -23.55 -14.54
N VAL A 13 -1.27 -24.84 -14.36
CA VAL A 13 -0.97 -25.56 -13.12
C VAL A 13 0.53 -25.58 -12.87
N ASP A 14 1.33 -26.01 -13.84
CA ASP A 14 2.78 -26.13 -13.67
C ASP A 14 3.44 -24.77 -13.37
N TRP A 15 3.08 -23.73 -14.13
CA TRP A 15 3.59 -22.38 -13.90
C TRP A 15 3.15 -21.79 -12.56
N TYR A 16 1.94 -22.10 -12.12
CA TYR A 16 1.49 -21.71 -10.79
C TYR A 16 2.30 -22.40 -9.69
N ARG A 17 2.61 -23.70 -9.83
CA ARG A 17 3.47 -24.41 -8.87
C ARG A 17 4.87 -23.82 -8.78
N GLU A 18 5.44 -23.41 -9.91
CA GLU A 18 6.71 -22.67 -9.92
C GLU A 18 6.59 -21.32 -9.20
N THR A 19 5.45 -20.66 -9.31
CA THR A 19 5.16 -19.40 -8.62
C THR A 19 5.02 -19.60 -7.12
N GLU A 20 4.25 -20.59 -6.70
CA GLU A 20 4.03 -20.96 -5.30
C GLU A 20 5.36 -21.26 -4.59
N ARG A 21 6.26 -21.99 -5.25
CA ARG A 21 7.62 -22.27 -4.74
C ARG A 21 8.47 -21.01 -4.65
N SER A 22 8.39 -20.12 -5.64
CA SER A 22 9.25 -18.93 -5.71
C SER A 22 8.81 -17.79 -4.78
N LEU A 23 7.53 -17.76 -4.40
CA LEU A 23 6.94 -16.71 -3.58
C LEU A 23 6.81 -17.09 -2.10
N GLU A 24 7.35 -18.25 -1.68
CA GLU A 24 7.55 -18.68 -0.29
C GLU A 24 6.41 -18.32 0.70
N GLY A 25 5.17 -18.64 0.33
CA GLY A 25 3.98 -18.43 1.20
C GLY A 25 3.24 -17.11 1.00
N LEU A 26 3.69 -16.23 0.08
CA LEU A 26 2.93 -15.05 -0.35
C LEU A 26 1.82 -15.42 -1.34
N ALA A 27 2.02 -16.46 -2.15
CA ALA A 27 0.96 -17.04 -2.98
C ALA A 27 0.10 -18.01 -2.13
N PRO A 28 -1.23 -18.04 -2.33
CA PRO A 28 -2.07 -19.02 -1.66
C PRO A 28 -1.66 -20.44 -2.06
N ARG A 29 -2.00 -21.43 -1.23
CA ARG A 29 -1.89 -22.84 -1.64
C ARG A 29 -3.21 -23.25 -2.26
N LEU A 30 -3.20 -23.51 -3.56
CA LEU A 30 -4.39 -23.90 -4.33
C LEU A 30 -4.23 -25.32 -4.86
N GLU A 31 -5.32 -26.09 -4.92
CA GLU A 31 -5.38 -27.34 -5.67
C GLU A 31 -5.36 -27.08 -7.18
N ASP A 32 -4.96 -28.07 -7.99
CA ASP A 32 -4.89 -27.92 -9.45
C ASP A 32 -6.23 -27.47 -10.06
N ARG A 33 -7.34 -27.93 -9.49
CA ARG A 33 -8.68 -27.54 -9.90
C ARG A 33 -8.95 -26.06 -9.64
N GLU A 34 -8.54 -25.54 -8.48
CA GLU A 34 -8.72 -24.13 -8.14
C GLU A 34 -7.88 -23.22 -9.06
N VAL A 35 -6.69 -23.66 -9.45
CA VAL A 35 -5.86 -22.97 -10.45
C VAL A 35 -6.57 -22.92 -11.81
N VAL A 36 -7.15 -24.04 -12.24
CA VAL A 36 -7.91 -24.13 -13.51
C VAL A 36 -9.18 -23.27 -13.47
N ASP A 37 -9.86 -23.21 -12.33
CA ASP A 37 -11.06 -22.41 -12.12
C ASP A 37 -10.73 -20.89 -12.08
N ALA A 38 -9.50 -20.53 -11.68
CA ALA A 38 -8.99 -19.16 -11.73
C ALA A 38 -8.63 -18.67 -13.15
N VAL A 39 -8.66 -19.54 -14.17
CA VAL A 39 -8.42 -19.16 -15.57
C VAL A 39 -9.69 -18.56 -16.20
N GLU A 40 -9.60 -17.30 -16.60
CA GLU A 40 -10.67 -16.55 -17.24
C GLU A 40 -10.86 -16.92 -18.72
N ALA A 41 -11.92 -16.38 -19.33
CA ALA A 41 -12.26 -16.63 -20.72
C ALA A 41 -11.18 -16.14 -21.72
N HIS A 42 -10.35 -15.17 -21.32
CA HIS A 42 -9.32 -14.56 -22.18
C HIS A 42 -7.96 -15.26 -22.14
N ASP A 43 -7.90 -16.49 -21.62
CA ASP A 43 -6.66 -17.26 -21.45
C ASP A 43 -5.65 -16.50 -20.58
N GLU A 44 -6.10 -16.19 -19.35
CA GLU A 44 -5.34 -15.53 -18.30
C GLU A 44 -5.81 -16.10 -16.96
N ALA A 45 -4.89 -16.35 -16.03
CA ALA A 45 -5.24 -16.73 -14.66
C ALA A 45 -5.07 -15.53 -13.74
N ASN A 46 -6.09 -15.27 -12.91
CA ASN A 46 -6.08 -14.19 -11.91
C ASN A 46 -6.31 -14.77 -10.53
N ILE A 47 -5.22 -14.90 -9.76
CA ILE A 47 -5.23 -15.57 -8.46
C ILE A 47 -5.12 -14.51 -7.37
N ARG A 48 -6.19 -14.32 -6.58
CA ARG A 48 -6.18 -13.31 -5.51
C ARG A 48 -5.10 -13.62 -4.47
N LEU A 49 -4.35 -12.60 -4.08
CA LEU A 49 -3.32 -12.70 -3.04
C LEU A 49 -3.92 -12.20 -1.72
N GLY A 50 -3.88 -12.99 -0.65
CA GLY A 50 -4.48 -12.63 0.65
C GLY A 50 -5.92 -13.14 0.85
N GLY A 51 -6.52 -12.83 2.01
CA GLY A 51 -7.82 -13.37 2.41
C GLY A 51 -9.01 -12.81 1.63
N GLU A 52 -10.10 -13.56 1.54
CA GLU A 52 -11.29 -13.25 0.71
C GLU A 52 -11.90 -11.86 0.96
N GLU A 53 -11.81 -11.34 2.19
CA GLU A 53 -12.37 -10.03 2.56
C GLU A 53 -11.41 -8.86 2.34
N ARG A 54 -10.11 -9.13 2.09
CA ARG A 54 -9.09 -8.09 1.98
C ARG A 54 -8.99 -7.60 0.53
N PRO A 55 -9.01 -6.27 0.29
CA PRO A 55 -8.92 -5.71 -1.06
C PRO A 55 -7.48 -5.71 -1.59
N SER A 56 -6.93 -6.91 -1.75
CA SER A 56 -5.54 -7.14 -2.14
C SER A 56 -5.35 -7.21 -3.67
N PRO A 57 -4.10 -7.15 -4.15
CA PRO A 57 -3.81 -7.48 -5.55
C PRO A 57 -4.11 -8.95 -5.89
N SER A 58 -4.16 -9.24 -7.18
CA SER A 58 -4.13 -10.58 -7.72
C SER A 58 -2.78 -10.85 -8.39
N LEU A 59 -2.33 -12.09 -8.33
CA LEU A 59 -1.28 -12.61 -9.19
C LEU A 59 -1.88 -12.90 -10.57
N HIS A 60 -1.40 -12.20 -11.58
CA HIS A 60 -1.78 -12.42 -12.97
C HIS A 60 -0.76 -13.34 -13.63
N LEU A 61 -1.24 -14.38 -14.31
CA LEU A 61 -0.46 -15.27 -15.14
C LEU A 61 -1.06 -15.34 -16.53
N LYS A 62 -0.21 -15.32 -17.56
CA LYS A 62 -0.62 -15.53 -18.94
C LYS A 62 0.40 -16.40 -19.66
N VAL A 63 -0.04 -17.57 -20.12
CA VAL A 63 0.83 -18.56 -20.79
C VAL A 63 0.55 -18.53 -22.28
N ARG A 64 1.54 -18.11 -23.07
CA ARG A 64 1.50 -18.10 -24.54
C ARG A 64 2.54 -19.07 -25.11
N ASP A 65 2.47 -19.31 -26.40
CA ASP A 65 3.37 -20.24 -27.11
C ASP A 65 4.85 -19.80 -27.02
N GLU A 66 5.10 -18.50 -26.89
CA GLU A 66 6.45 -17.93 -26.85
C GLU A 66 6.94 -17.64 -25.42
N GLY A 67 6.08 -17.74 -24.41
CA GLY A 67 6.47 -17.37 -23.05
C GLY A 67 5.35 -17.23 -22.03
N VAL A 68 5.75 -16.94 -20.80
CA VAL A 68 4.88 -16.74 -19.64
C VAL A 68 5.03 -15.32 -19.12
N THR A 69 3.90 -14.64 -18.97
CA THR A 69 3.83 -13.34 -18.30
C THR A 69 3.34 -13.53 -16.87
N ILE A 70 3.99 -12.84 -15.94
CA ILE A 70 3.58 -12.71 -14.53
C ILE A 70 3.49 -11.23 -14.16
N ALA A 71 2.47 -10.83 -13.41
CA ALA A 71 2.30 -9.47 -12.93
C ALA A 71 1.54 -9.40 -11.59
N VAL A 72 1.70 -8.28 -10.88
CA VAL A 72 0.86 -7.93 -9.73
C VAL A 72 -0.29 -7.05 -10.21
N ARG A 73 -1.51 -7.60 -10.25
CA ARG A 73 -2.67 -6.99 -10.88
C ARG A 73 -3.62 -6.34 -9.87
N TYR A 74 -4.06 -5.13 -10.19
CA TYR A 74 -5.13 -4.39 -9.52
C TYR A 74 -6.22 -4.04 -10.53
N ASP A 75 -7.37 -4.69 -10.41
CA ASP A 75 -8.47 -4.64 -11.39
C ASP A 75 -9.79 -4.13 -10.80
N SER A 76 -9.82 -3.85 -9.49
CA SER A 76 -11.02 -3.41 -8.80
C SER A 76 -10.81 -2.04 -8.16
N LYS A 77 -11.92 -1.30 -8.00
CA LYS A 77 -11.93 -0.07 -7.19
C LYS A 77 -11.28 -0.31 -5.83
N LYS A 78 -11.71 -1.36 -5.14
CA LYS A 78 -11.30 -1.60 -3.75
C LYS A 78 -9.78 -1.86 -3.67
N SER A 79 -9.22 -2.65 -4.60
CA SER A 79 -7.80 -2.97 -4.60
C SER A 79 -6.93 -1.77 -5.01
N LEU A 80 -7.38 -0.93 -5.95
CA LEU A 80 -6.71 0.34 -6.28
C LEU A 80 -6.77 1.36 -5.13
N ASP A 81 -7.95 1.54 -4.52
CA ASP A 81 -8.12 2.40 -3.35
C ASP A 81 -7.29 1.89 -2.17
N HIS A 82 -7.08 0.57 -2.06
CA HIS A 82 -6.21 -0.03 -1.05
C HIS A 82 -4.74 0.24 -1.34
N LEU A 83 -4.29 0.05 -2.58
CA LEU A 83 -2.93 0.39 -3.01
C LEU A 83 -2.61 1.86 -2.75
N ALA A 84 -3.54 2.77 -3.04
CA ALA A 84 -3.36 4.21 -2.82
C ALA A 84 -3.00 4.58 -1.38
N ARG A 85 -3.37 3.75 -0.40
CA ARG A 85 -3.04 3.96 1.02
C ARG A 85 -1.54 3.90 1.29
N ILE A 86 -0.75 3.28 0.43
CA ILE A 86 0.71 3.32 0.59
C ILE A 86 1.27 4.75 0.52
N LEU A 87 0.53 5.66 -0.10
CA LEU A 87 0.88 7.08 -0.16
C LEU A 87 0.55 7.83 1.15
N ASP A 88 -0.21 7.23 2.08
CA ASP A 88 -0.50 7.83 3.37
C ASP A 88 0.76 7.87 4.26
N GLU A 89 0.84 8.85 5.17
CA GLU A 89 1.96 9.00 6.09
C GLU A 89 2.16 7.78 7.02
N VAL A 90 1.05 7.11 7.37
CA VAL A 90 1.04 5.91 8.22
C VAL A 90 1.84 4.75 7.61
N HIS A 91 2.03 4.74 6.29
CA HIS A 91 2.73 3.70 5.55
C HIS A 91 4.08 4.18 5.01
N SER A 92 4.69 5.20 5.60
CA SER A 92 5.98 5.75 5.13
C SER A 92 7.10 4.70 5.01
N GLU A 93 7.17 3.73 5.91
CA GLU A 93 8.14 2.63 5.85
C GLU A 93 7.85 1.68 4.68
N GLN A 94 6.59 1.25 4.51
CA GLN A 94 6.16 0.42 3.38
C GLN A 94 6.36 1.16 2.06
N ARG A 95 6.09 2.47 2.02
CA ARG A 95 6.29 3.30 0.84
C ARG A 95 7.75 3.35 0.42
N ARG A 96 8.66 3.60 1.36
CA ARG A 96 10.11 3.56 1.09
C ARG A 96 10.53 2.17 0.59
N SER A 97 10.13 1.11 1.29
CA SER A 97 10.45 -0.26 0.92
C SER A 97 9.91 -0.64 -0.47
N LEU A 98 8.70 -0.20 -0.81
CA LEU A 98 8.12 -0.41 -2.14
C LEU A 98 9.04 0.14 -3.23
N PHE A 99 9.44 1.41 -3.13
CA PHE A 99 10.25 2.03 -4.17
C PHE A 99 11.70 1.53 -4.20
N GLU A 100 12.25 1.08 -3.08
CA GLU A 100 13.54 0.37 -3.06
C GLU A 100 13.46 -0.97 -3.81
N ASN A 101 12.43 -1.77 -3.53
CA ASN A 101 12.21 -3.05 -4.19
C ASN A 101 11.88 -2.89 -5.68
N VAL A 102 11.11 -1.87 -6.04
CA VAL A 102 10.80 -1.61 -7.46
C VAL A 102 12.05 -1.17 -8.22
N LYS A 103 12.92 -0.34 -7.63
CA LYS A 103 14.19 0.09 -8.24
C LYS A 103 15.20 -1.05 -8.46
N SER A 104 15.11 -2.13 -7.68
CA SER A 104 16.00 -3.28 -7.84
C SER A 104 15.55 -4.25 -8.94
N LEU A 105 14.34 -4.08 -9.48
CA LEU A 105 13.86 -4.83 -10.63
C LEU A 105 14.65 -4.47 -11.90
N ASP A 106 14.95 -5.48 -12.72
CA ASP A 106 15.65 -5.26 -13.97
C ASP A 106 14.77 -4.60 -15.05
N ALA A 107 15.37 -4.22 -16.17
CA ALA A 107 14.70 -3.47 -17.24
C ALA A 107 13.59 -4.23 -17.98
N ARG A 108 13.42 -5.54 -17.73
CA ARG A 108 12.33 -6.33 -18.31
C ARG A 108 10.99 -6.05 -17.61
N TYR A 109 11.02 -5.59 -16.36
CA TYR A 109 9.81 -5.31 -15.59
C TYR A 109 9.17 -3.99 -16.00
N GLN A 110 7.86 -4.00 -16.15
CA GLN A 110 7.08 -2.84 -16.56
C GLN A 110 5.88 -2.62 -15.65
N THR A 111 5.52 -1.36 -15.43
CA THR A 111 4.25 -0.99 -14.82
C THR A 111 3.33 -0.48 -15.93
N ARG A 112 2.17 -1.11 -16.08
CA ARG A 112 1.23 -0.85 -17.17
C ARG A 112 -0.15 -0.53 -16.65
N LEU A 113 -0.76 0.53 -17.18
CA LEU A 113 -2.14 0.88 -16.91
C LEU A 113 -2.94 0.69 -18.19
N TYR A 114 -4.02 -0.07 -18.08
CA TYR A 114 -4.96 -0.33 -19.15
C TYR A 114 -6.34 0.23 -18.81
N ALA A 115 -7.09 0.56 -19.86
CA ALA A 115 -8.50 0.91 -19.79
C ALA A 115 -9.32 -0.21 -20.43
N GLY A 116 -10.01 -0.99 -19.58
CA GLY A 116 -10.93 -2.05 -20.00
C GLY A 116 -12.30 -1.51 -20.42
N ALA A 117 -12.85 -2.11 -21.47
CA ALA A 117 -14.27 -2.06 -21.82
C ALA A 117 -14.93 -3.40 -21.43
N ALA A 118 -16.26 -3.43 -21.30
CA ALA A 118 -16.98 -4.59 -20.76
C ALA A 118 -16.76 -5.90 -21.55
N ASP A 119 -16.53 -5.81 -22.86
CA ASP A 119 -16.43 -6.98 -23.77
C ASP A 119 -15.19 -6.95 -24.67
N ASP A 120 -14.25 -6.02 -24.43
CA ASP A 120 -13.15 -5.75 -25.34
C ASP A 120 -11.79 -5.91 -24.66
N ARG A 121 -10.75 -6.21 -25.46
CA ARG A 121 -9.38 -6.30 -24.93
C ARG A 121 -8.99 -4.96 -24.30
N PRO A 122 -8.42 -4.96 -23.09
CA PRO A 122 -8.09 -3.72 -22.39
C PRO A 122 -7.04 -2.91 -23.15
N GLU A 123 -7.31 -1.63 -23.35
CA GLU A 123 -6.47 -0.72 -24.13
C GLU A 123 -5.32 -0.19 -23.27
N LEU A 124 -4.07 -0.39 -23.70
CA LEU A 124 -2.91 0.12 -22.99
C LEU A 124 -2.91 1.65 -23.01
N THR A 125 -3.01 2.28 -21.84
CA THR A 125 -3.00 3.75 -21.72
C THR A 125 -1.62 4.27 -21.33
N ARG A 126 -0.92 3.59 -20.43
CA ARG A 126 0.42 3.95 -19.96
C ARG A 126 1.31 2.73 -19.79
N SER A 127 2.59 2.90 -20.07
CA SER A 127 3.62 1.91 -19.80
C SER A 127 4.89 2.61 -19.34
N TYR A 128 5.45 2.14 -18.24
CA TYR A 128 6.69 2.63 -17.65
C TYR A 128 7.59 1.45 -17.30
N LEU A 129 8.91 1.65 -17.31
CA LEU A 129 9.84 0.71 -16.69
C LEU A 129 9.57 0.67 -15.19
N ALA A 130 9.42 -0.52 -14.62
CA ALA A 130 9.10 -0.67 -13.20
C ALA A 130 10.13 0.06 -12.34
N GLY A 131 11.43 -0.16 -12.57
CA GLY A 131 12.51 0.51 -11.81
C GLY A 131 12.57 2.04 -11.88
N ARG A 132 11.74 2.69 -12.70
CA ARG A 132 11.58 4.16 -12.73
C ARG A 132 10.36 4.66 -11.98
N LEU A 133 9.56 3.76 -11.40
CA LEU A 133 8.38 4.13 -10.62
C LEU A 133 8.81 4.79 -9.31
N ASP A 134 8.32 6.01 -9.11
CA ASP A 134 8.44 6.76 -7.86
C ASP A 134 7.05 7.16 -7.32
N GLU A 135 7.05 7.88 -6.20
CA GLU A 135 5.83 8.33 -5.53
C GLU A 135 4.94 9.18 -6.45
N GLN A 136 5.55 10.08 -7.22
CA GLN A 136 4.81 10.98 -8.10
C GLN A 136 4.18 10.21 -9.26
N LEU A 137 4.91 9.27 -9.86
CA LEU A 137 4.43 8.47 -10.97
C LEU A 137 3.32 7.52 -10.52
N LEU A 138 3.45 6.89 -9.35
CA LEU A 138 2.41 6.05 -8.78
C LEU A 138 1.13 6.86 -8.46
N SER A 139 1.27 8.05 -7.85
CA SER A 139 0.11 8.94 -7.59
C SER A 139 -0.62 9.28 -8.89
N ARG A 140 0.11 9.68 -9.94
CA ARG A 140 -0.47 9.99 -11.25
C ARG A 140 -1.19 8.80 -11.87
N LEU A 141 -0.62 7.60 -11.79
CA LEU A 141 -1.25 6.37 -12.28
C LEU A 141 -2.58 6.08 -11.56
N LEU A 142 -2.61 6.25 -10.24
CA LEU A 142 -3.81 6.04 -9.42
C LEU A 142 -4.88 7.11 -9.68
N GLU A 143 -4.48 8.36 -9.86
CA GLU A 143 -5.37 9.46 -10.25
C GLU A 143 -5.96 9.25 -11.64
N GLU A 144 -5.16 8.80 -12.61
CA GLU A 144 -5.59 8.47 -13.96
C GLU A 144 -6.56 7.28 -13.96
N ALA A 145 -6.25 6.22 -13.21
CA ALA A 145 -7.16 5.08 -13.00
C ALA A 145 -8.49 5.52 -12.34
N GLY A 146 -8.43 6.40 -11.34
CA GLY A 146 -9.62 6.98 -10.71
C GLY A 146 -10.45 7.83 -11.67
N SER A 147 -9.80 8.57 -12.56
CA SER A 147 -10.45 9.40 -13.59
C SER A 147 -11.10 8.55 -14.68
N MET A 148 -10.46 7.48 -15.14
CA MET A 148 -11.04 6.50 -16.08
C MET A 148 -12.38 5.98 -15.59
N ARG A 149 -12.49 5.67 -14.30
CA ARG A 149 -13.73 5.17 -13.69
C ARG A 149 -14.84 6.19 -13.59
N LYS A 150 -14.50 7.46 -13.39
CA LYS A 150 -15.50 8.54 -13.32
C LYS A 150 -15.98 8.92 -14.72
N GLY A 151 -15.12 8.77 -15.72
CA GLY A 151 -15.32 9.37 -17.04
C GLY A 151 -15.43 10.89 -16.93
N GLY A 152 -16.07 11.50 -17.92
CA GLY A 152 -16.41 12.92 -17.92
C GLY A 152 -15.77 13.70 -19.07
N THR A 153 -15.99 15.00 -19.03
CA THR A 153 -15.54 15.91 -20.08
C THR A 153 -14.10 16.33 -19.84
N THR A 154 -13.23 16.07 -20.82
CA THR A 154 -11.82 16.49 -20.81
C THR A 154 -11.56 17.41 -22.00
N VAL A 155 -10.61 18.34 -21.86
CA VAL A 155 -10.18 19.18 -22.98
C VAL A 155 -8.99 18.51 -23.65
N GLU A 156 -9.18 18.07 -24.89
CA GLU A 156 -8.12 17.51 -25.73
C GLU A 156 -7.97 18.34 -26.99
N TYR A 157 -6.76 18.82 -27.26
CA TYR A 157 -6.45 19.66 -28.42
C TYR A 157 -7.40 20.86 -28.56
N GLY A 158 -7.75 21.49 -27.43
CA GLY A 158 -8.66 22.65 -27.39
C GLY A 158 -10.14 22.31 -27.64
N ARG A 159 -10.52 21.03 -27.70
CA ARG A 159 -11.91 20.60 -27.85
C ARG A 159 -12.37 19.85 -26.61
N SER A 160 -13.60 20.13 -26.22
CA SER A 160 -14.31 19.40 -25.17
C SER A 160 -14.69 18.01 -25.69
N VAL A 161 -14.08 16.96 -25.13
CA VAL A 161 -14.33 15.57 -25.49
C VAL A 161 -14.87 14.85 -24.27
N TYR A 162 -16.03 14.21 -24.41
CA TYR A 162 -16.58 13.37 -23.35
C TYR A 162 -15.96 11.98 -23.40
N ARG A 163 -15.29 11.58 -22.31
CA ARG A 163 -14.77 10.23 -22.12
C ARG A 163 -15.77 9.41 -21.32
N GLN A 164 -16.22 8.29 -21.88
CA GLN A 164 -17.07 7.36 -21.15
C GLN A 164 -16.29 6.69 -20.02
N PRO A 165 -16.93 6.39 -18.88
CA PRO A 165 -16.34 5.59 -17.81
C PRO A 165 -15.81 4.24 -18.32
N ARG A 166 -14.61 3.86 -17.87
CA ARG A 166 -13.95 2.60 -18.19
C ARG A 166 -13.40 1.93 -16.92
N SER A 167 -13.19 0.62 -16.99
CA SER A 167 -12.63 -0.17 -15.89
C SER A 167 -11.10 -0.16 -15.96
N PRO A 168 -10.39 0.49 -15.02
CA PRO A 168 -8.94 0.54 -15.04
C PRO A 168 -8.37 -0.80 -14.59
N LEU A 169 -7.26 -1.18 -15.20
CA LEU A 169 -6.50 -2.37 -14.87
C LEU A 169 -5.04 -1.95 -14.74
N LEU A 170 -4.48 -2.02 -13.54
CA LEU A 170 -3.09 -1.70 -13.26
C LEU A 170 -2.31 -2.99 -13.05
N HIS A 171 -1.30 -3.20 -13.89
CA HIS A 171 -0.28 -4.23 -13.69
C HIS A 171 0.97 -3.56 -13.14
N LEU A 172 1.31 -3.89 -11.89
CA LEU A 172 2.52 -3.45 -11.23
C LEU A 172 3.59 -4.54 -11.41
N ALA A 173 4.75 -4.15 -11.94
CA ALA A 173 5.87 -5.06 -12.19
C ALA A 173 5.52 -6.31 -13.04
N GLU A 174 4.92 -6.09 -14.20
CA GLU A 174 4.72 -7.12 -15.23
C GLU A 174 6.05 -7.48 -15.90
N VAL A 175 6.29 -8.79 -16.07
CA VAL A 175 7.43 -9.31 -16.83
C VAL A 175 7.00 -10.51 -17.67
N SER A 176 7.52 -10.58 -18.90
CA SER A 176 7.40 -11.76 -19.76
C SER A 176 8.71 -12.51 -19.79
N THR A 177 8.62 -13.83 -19.65
CA THR A 177 9.75 -14.75 -19.67
C THR A 177 9.56 -15.77 -20.79
N PRO A 178 10.64 -16.34 -21.36
CA PRO A 178 10.53 -17.52 -22.23
C PRO A 178 9.84 -18.69 -21.52
N LEU A 179 9.44 -19.73 -22.26
CA LEU A 179 8.96 -21.01 -21.69
C LEU A 179 10.10 -21.81 -21.02
N ASP A 180 10.79 -21.18 -20.07
CA ASP A 180 11.86 -21.77 -19.27
C ASP A 180 11.52 -21.62 -17.78
N PRO A 181 11.32 -22.73 -17.05
CA PRO A 181 11.05 -22.71 -15.61
C PRO A 181 12.13 -21.99 -14.80
N ALA A 182 13.41 -22.03 -15.20
CA ALA A 182 14.47 -21.36 -14.45
C ALA A 182 14.38 -19.84 -14.56
N ALA A 183 14.25 -19.31 -15.79
CA ALA A 183 14.02 -17.89 -16.02
C ALA A 183 12.73 -17.39 -15.35
N TYR A 184 11.68 -18.21 -15.37
CA TYR A 184 10.41 -17.89 -14.71
C TYR A 184 10.56 -17.80 -13.19
N ARG A 185 11.22 -18.78 -12.54
CA ARG A 185 11.47 -18.75 -11.09
C ARG A 185 12.29 -17.55 -10.66
N ASP A 186 13.36 -17.20 -11.39
CA ASP A 186 14.12 -15.97 -11.12
C ASP A 186 13.19 -14.75 -11.18
N ALA A 187 12.36 -14.66 -12.24
CA ALA A 187 11.44 -13.55 -12.39
C ALA A 187 10.37 -13.48 -11.26
N ALA A 188 9.81 -14.61 -10.86
CA ALA A 188 8.83 -14.69 -9.78
C ALA A 188 9.47 -14.35 -8.42
N SER A 189 10.68 -14.85 -8.12
CA SER A 189 11.37 -14.59 -6.86
C SER A 189 11.67 -13.09 -6.64
N ARG A 190 11.96 -12.35 -7.71
CA ARG A 190 12.18 -10.89 -7.66
C ARG A 190 10.90 -10.12 -7.31
N LEU A 191 9.72 -10.69 -7.60
CA LEU A 191 8.44 -10.12 -7.19
C LEU A 191 8.11 -10.38 -5.72
N GLY A 192 8.75 -11.36 -5.07
CA GLY A 192 8.49 -11.72 -3.68
C GLY A 192 8.59 -10.55 -2.70
N PRO A 193 9.72 -9.83 -2.62
CA PRO A 193 9.87 -8.68 -1.74
C PRO A 193 8.84 -7.58 -2.01
N LEU A 194 8.55 -7.31 -3.28
CA LEU A 194 7.52 -6.36 -3.70
C LEU A 194 6.14 -6.79 -3.19
N LEU A 195 5.77 -8.05 -3.40
CA LEU A 195 4.49 -8.60 -2.96
C LEU A 195 4.35 -8.59 -1.43
N GLY A 196 5.41 -8.88 -0.69
CA GLY A 196 5.42 -8.76 0.77
C GLY A 196 5.02 -7.36 1.23
N VAL A 197 5.63 -6.32 0.65
CA VAL A 197 5.28 -4.93 0.97
C VAL A 197 3.84 -4.59 0.62
N LEU A 198 3.37 -5.01 -0.56
CA LEU A 198 2.01 -4.73 -1.03
C LEU A 198 0.95 -5.44 -0.18
N LEU A 199 1.23 -6.66 0.27
CA LEU A 199 0.37 -7.44 1.16
C LEU A 199 0.43 -6.98 2.62
N ASP A 200 1.38 -6.12 2.98
CA ASP A 200 1.47 -5.51 4.32
C ASP A 200 0.77 -4.14 4.43
N ILE A 201 0.24 -3.61 3.31
CA ILE A 201 -0.50 -2.34 3.33
C ILE A 201 -1.75 -2.50 4.21
N LYS A 202 -1.79 -1.82 5.35
CA LYS A 202 -2.95 -1.86 6.26
C LYS A 202 -4.20 -1.22 5.67
N THR A 203 -5.33 -1.88 5.85
CA THR A 203 -6.68 -1.35 5.61
C THR A 203 -7.05 -0.27 6.62
N GLN A 204 -8.09 0.51 6.33
CA GLN A 204 -8.61 1.51 7.28
C GLN A 204 -9.03 0.87 8.60
N ARG A 205 -9.66 -0.31 8.52
CA ARG A 205 -10.14 -1.05 9.69
C ARG A 205 -9.00 -1.45 10.60
N GLU A 206 -7.90 -1.94 10.04
CA GLU A 206 -6.69 -2.31 10.79
C GLU A 206 -6.03 -1.09 11.43
N ILE A 207 -5.90 0.03 10.69
CA ILE A 207 -5.35 1.27 11.23
C ILE A 207 -6.21 1.80 12.40
N ILE A 208 -7.53 1.77 12.26
CA ILE A 208 -8.45 2.18 13.33
C ILE A 208 -8.32 1.24 14.53
N LYS A 209 -8.31 -0.08 14.29
CA LYS A 209 -8.15 -1.08 15.35
C LYS A 209 -6.84 -0.86 16.12
N GLU A 210 -5.71 -0.71 15.43
CA GLU A 210 -4.43 -0.41 16.06
C GLU A 210 -4.43 0.91 16.83
N ARG A 211 -5.11 1.95 16.30
CA ARG A 211 -5.25 3.23 17.01
C ARG A 211 -6.11 3.12 18.27
N LEU A 212 -7.12 2.25 18.28
CA LEU A 212 -8.00 2.01 19.42
C LEU A 212 -7.36 1.08 20.46
N GLU A 213 -6.54 0.11 20.01
CA GLU A 213 -5.83 -0.86 20.86
C GLU A 213 -4.53 -0.30 21.44
N ARG A 214 -3.91 0.69 20.77
CA ARG A 214 -2.85 1.48 21.40
C ARG A 214 -3.46 2.15 22.64
N PRO A 215 -2.92 1.91 23.85
CA PRO A 215 -3.32 2.70 25.00
C PRO A 215 -3.19 4.17 24.61
N ARG A 216 -4.19 4.99 24.93
CA ARG A 216 -4.22 6.42 24.58
C ARG A 216 -3.00 7.13 25.18
N VAL A 217 -1.83 7.04 24.55
CA VAL A 217 -0.70 7.96 24.76
C VAL A 217 -0.95 9.18 23.88
N LYS A 218 -2.15 9.75 24.05
CA LYS A 218 -2.36 11.18 24.07
C LYS A 218 -2.99 11.45 25.43
N ALA A 219 -2.18 11.25 26.47
CA ALA A 219 -2.30 12.09 27.63
C ALA A 219 -2.35 13.52 27.06
N ASN A 220 -3.45 14.22 27.35
CA ASN A 220 -3.66 15.56 26.84
C ASN A 220 -2.50 16.37 27.45
N ARG A 221 -1.38 16.52 26.75
CA ARG A 221 -0.13 17.06 27.30
C ARG A 221 -0.36 18.40 28.00
N TYR A 222 -1.33 19.16 27.50
CA TYR A 222 -1.79 20.38 28.14
C TYR A 222 -2.53 20.14 29.47
N ARG A 223 -3.37 19.10 29.58
CA ARG A 223 -3.97 18.67 30.84
C ARG A 223 -2.90 18.26 31.85
N ASP A 224 -1.94 17.43 31.47
CA ASP A 224 -0.86 16.99 32.37
C ASP A 224 -0.01 18.20 32.81
N TYR A 225 0.31 19.08 31.87
CA TYR A 225 0.97 20.36 32.12
C TYR A 225 0.18 21.23 33.10
N VAL A 226 -1.12 21.41 32.89
CA VAL A 226 -1.99 22.21 33.77
C VAL A 226 -2.13 21.56 35.15
N GLU A 227 -2.20 20.23 35.23
CA GLU A 227 -2.22 19.48 36.49
C GLU A 227 -0.92 19.67 37.27
N ALA A 228 0.24 19.56 36.61
CA ALA A 228 1.56 19.84 37.19
C ALA A 228 1.71 21.30 37.65
N LEU A 229 1.29 22.25 36.83
CA LEU A 229 1.31 23.68 37.11
C LEU A 229 0.41 24.06 38.30
N ASN A 230 -0.78 23.45 38.39
CA ASN A 230 -1.68 23.62 39.53
C ASN A 230 -1.15 22.94 40.79
N ARG A 231 -0.44 21.81 40.66
CA ARG A 231 0.24 21.15 41.78
C ARG A 231 1.38 22.01 42.32
N ALA A 232 2.27 22.50 41.46
CA ALA A 232 3.38 23.37 41.84
C ALA A 232 2.90 24.64 42.56
N ARG A 233 1.77 25.22 42.11
CA ARG A 233 1.14 26.35 42.82
C ARG A 233 0.59 25.96 44.19
N ARG A 234 -0.13 24.82 44.30
CA ARG A 234 -0.69 24.34 45.58
C ARG A 234 0.40 24.04 46.60
N GLU A 235 1.55 23.55 46.14
CA GLU A 235 2.73 23.27 46.97
C GLU A 235 3.57 24.52 47.25
N GLY A 236 3.17 25.71 46.76
CA GLY A 236 3.86 26.97 47.00
C GLY A 236 5.17 27.16 46.24
N LEU A 237 5.46 26.29 45.26
CA LEU A 237 6.71 26.31 44.49
C LEU A 237 6.75 27.43 43.44
N ILE A 238 5.58 27.91 43.00
CA ILE A 238 5.45 29.03 42.05
C ILE A 238 4.36 30.01 42.50
N SER A 239 4.55 31.29 42.19
CA SER A 239 3.56 32.33 42.44
C SER A 239 2.37 32.25 41.46
N ALA A 240 1.26 32.90 41.81
CA ALA A 240 0.09 32.99 40.92
C ALA A 240 0.39 33.71 39.60
N GLU A 241 1.34 34.65 39.61
CA GLU A 241 1.81 35.38 38.44
C GLU A 241 2.68 34.48 37.55
N ARG A 242 3.68 33.80 38.13
CA ARG A 242 4.53 32.85 37.42
C ARG A 242 3.74 31.72 36.76
N ARG A 243 2.69 31.23 37.44
CA ARG A 243 1.72 30.27 36.88
C ARG A 243 1.09 30.80 35.59
N ARG A 244 0.61 32.05 35.58
CA ARG A 244 -0.05 32.65 34.40
C ARG A 244 0.92 32.84 33.24
N ASP A 245 2.16 33.23 33.53
CA ASP A 245 3.18 33.42 32.51
C ASP A 245 3.59 32.09 31.86
N LEU A 246 3.75 31.03 32.66
CA LEU A 246 4.02 29.67 32.16
C LEU A 246 2.85 29.12 31.32
N ASP A 247 1.59 29.34 31.75
CA ASP A 247 0.40 28.97 30.94
C ASP A 247 0.33 29.76 29.62
N ARG A 248 0.74 31.04 29.63
CA ARG A 248 0.83 31.87 28.43
C ARG A 248 1.93 31.36 27.47
N LEU A 249 3.14 31.12 27.98
CA LEU A 249 4.28 30.60 27.21
C LEU A 249 3.96 29.27 26.53
N TRP A 250 3.24 28.37 27.21
CA TRP A 250 2.79 27.10 26.63
C TRP A 250 1.89 27.26 25.40
N ARG A 251 1.04 28.30 25.40
CA ARG A 251 0.10 28.59 24.31
C ARG A 251 0.80 29.27 23.15
N ASP A 252 1.67 30.23 23.47
CA ASP A 252 2.29 31.13 22.49
C ASP A 252 3.50 30.49 21.80
N SER A 253 4.16 29.51 22.43
CA SER A 253 5.41 28.93 21.92
C SER A 253 5.40 27.39 21.93
N PRO A 254 4.86 26.76 20.85
CA PRO A 254 4.77 25.30 20.76
C PRO A 254 6.11 24.56 20.82
N SER A 255 7.21 25.19 20.39
CA SER A 255 8.57 24.65 20.42
C SER A 255 9.12 24.45 21.84
N ASP A 256 8.59 25.19 22.82
CA ASP A 256 9.19 25.28 24.15
C ASP A 256 8.49 24.35 25.16
N ARG A 257 7.45 23.63 24.71
CA ARG A 257 6.57 22.81 25.56
C ARG A 257 7.31 21.68 26.29
N ASP A 258 8.27 21.05 25.64
CA ASP A 258 9.06 19.98 26.28
C ASP A 258 9.96 20.54 27.39
N SER A 259 10.56 21.71 27.15
CA SER A 259 11.37 22.43 28.15
C SER A 259 10.54 22.90 29.33
N LEU A 260 9.32 23.40 29.09
CA LEU A 260 8.39 23.85 30.13
C LEU A 260 7.87 22.70 31.00
N MET A 261 7.60 21.52 30.41
CA MET A 261 7.29 20.32 31.19
C MET A 261 8.47 19.92 32.07
N ALA A 262 9.69 19.88 31.51
CA ALA A 262 10.88 19.52 32.26
C ALA A 262 11.18 20.48 33.42
N GLU A 263 10.93 21.79 33.24
CA GLU A 263 11.04 22.79 34.32
C GLU A 263 10.05 22.48 35.47
N LEU A 264 8.79 22.14 35.16
CA LEU A 264 7.80 21.80 36.17
C LEU A 264 8.10 20.46 36.87
N ASP A 265 8.56 19.46 36.13
CA ASP A 265 8.94 18.16 36.70
C ASP A 265 10.15 18.31 37.63
N ALA A 266 11.10 19.17 37.29
CA ALA A 266 12.25 19.48 38.16
C ALA A 266 11.82 20.21 39.45
N LEU A 267 10.80 21.06 39.38
CA LEU A 267 10.23 21.72 40.56
C LEU A 267 9.48 20.75 41.47
N LEU A 268 8.75 19.80 40.88
CA LEU A 268 7.91 18.83 41.58
C LEU A 268 8.66 17.57 42.03
N SER A 269 9.89 17.38 41.55
CA SER A 269 10.76 16.29 42.00
C SER A 269 11.17 16.53 43.46
N PRO A 270 11.09 15.52 44.34
CA PRO A 270 11.52 15.68 45.72
C PRO A 270 13.00 16.06 45.74
N ARG A 271 13.29 17.30 46.17
CA ARG A 271 14.65 17.65 46.55
C ARG A 271 15.00 16.77 47.74
N ASP A 272 16.01 15.92 47.57
CA ASP A 272 16.70 15.27 48.68
C ASP A 272 16.92 16.31 49.78
N GLN A 273 16.20 16.16 50.89
CA GLN A 273 16.53 16.86 52.10
C GLN A 273 17.88 16.28 52.53
N GLY A 274 18.95 17.02 52.24
CA GLY A 274 20.28 16.72 52.76
C GLY A 274 20.21 16.53 54.29
N PRO A 275 21.00 15.60 54.85
CA PRO A 275 20.94 15.29 56.27
C PRO A 275 21.29 16.53 57.09
N LYS A 276 20.59 16.65 58.22
CA LYS A 276 20.70 17.72 59.24
C LYS A 276 22.13 18.07 59.63
#